data_AF-K2BQV8-F1
#
_entry.id   AF-K2BQV8-F1
#
_cell.length_a   1.000
_cell.length_b   1.000
_cell.length_c   1.000
_cell.angle_alpha   90.00
_cell.angle_beta   90.00
_cell.angle_gamma   90.00
#
_symmetry.space_group_name_H-M   'P 1'
#
loop_
_entity.id
_entity.type
_entity.pdbx_description
1 polymer ?
#
loop_
_entity_poly.entity_id
_entity_poly.type
_entity_poly.pdbx_seq_one_letter_code
_entity_poly.pdbx_strand_id
1 'polypeptide(L)'
;QLYRETKDEFIIVGCGGIFSAEDAYRKIRLGAHLLQLVTGMIFQGPQVISQIHTGLERLLARDGYTSLAEARGRDAQMLQR
;
A
#
# COMPACT_ATOMS: atom_id res chain seq x y z
N GLN A 1 -9.63 -2.79 -9.23
CA GLN A 1 -10.84 -3.50 -9.68
C GLN A 1 -11.33 -4.47 -8.61
N LEU A 2 -10.53 -5.48 -8.24
CA LEU A 2 -10.89 -6.47 -7.20
C LEU A 2 -11.43 -5.87 -5.90
N TYR A 3 -10.68 -4.96 -5.25
CA TYR A 3 -11.14 -4.34 -3.99
C TYR A 3 -12.49 -3.59 -4.10
N ARG A 4 -12.86 -3.07 -5.28
CA ARG A 4 -14.18 -2.45 -5.44
C ARG A 4 -15.31 -3.48 -5.39
N GLU A 5 -15.07 -4.62 -6.01
CA GLU A 5 -16.06 -5.69 -6.17
C GLU A 5 -16.24 -6.45 -4.86
N THR A 6 -15.16 -6.65 -4.10
CA THR A 6 -15.17 -7.46 -2.88
C THR A 6 -15.14 -6.65 -1.59
N LYS A 7 -14.70 -5.38 -1.65
CA LYS A 7 -14.39 -4.56 -0.47
C LYS A 7 -13.55 -5.37 0.53
N ASP A 8 -13.96 -5.41 1.79
CA ASP A 8 -13.27 -6.11 2.87
C ASP A 8 -13.74 -7.57 3.05
N GLU A 9 -14.46 -8.16 2.08
CA GLU A 9 -14.84 -9.58 2.11
C GLU A 9 -13.62 -10.50 2.02
N PHE A 10 -12.57 -10.06 1.33
CA PHE A 10 -11.30 -10.79 1.21
C PHE A 10 -10.12 -9.96 1.65
N ILE A 11 -9.15 -10.63 2.27
CA ILE A 11 -7.82 -10.07 2.52
C ILE A 11 -7.04 -10.07 1.21
N ILE A 12 -6.73 -8.88 0.71
CA ILE A 12 -5.96 -8.67 -0.53
C ILE A 12 -4.48 -8.48 -0.20
N VAL A 13 -3.62 -9.31 -0.79
CA VAL A 13 -2.16 -9.16 -0.69
C VAL A 13 -1.62 -8.48 -1.94
N GLY A 14 -1.04 -7.30 -1.79
CA GLY A 14 -0.38 -6.56 -2.86
C GLY A 14 1.03 -7.08 -3.10
N CYS A 15 1.27 -7.68 -4.26
CA CYS A 15 2.59 -8.15 -4.69
C CYS A 15 3.14 -7.33 -5.86
N GLY A 16 4.47 -7.32 -6.00
CA GLY A 16 5.20 -6.84 -7.18
C GLY A 16 5.40 -5.33 -7.27
N GLY A 17 6.63 -4.89 -7.55
CA GLY A 17 6.92 -3.48 -7.81
C GLY A 17 6.88 -2.56 -6.59
N ILE A 18 7.29 -3.05 -5.41
CA ILE A 18 7.35 -2.25 -4.18
C ILE A 18 8.82 -2.00 -3.87
N PHE A 19 9.28 -0.78 -4.13
CA PHE A 19 10.66 -0.34 -3.88
C PHE A 19 10.72 0.88 -2.96
N SER A 20 9.58 1.54 -2.73
CA SER A 20 9.45 2.77 -1.94
C SER A 20 8.19 2.77 -1.08
N ALA A 21 8.11 3.72 -0.15
CA ALA A 21 6.92 3.93 0.66
C ALA A 21 5.72 4.35 -0.20
N GLU A 22 5.97 5.12 -1.25
CA GLU A 22 4.96 5.59 -2.19
C GLU A 22 4.35 4.44 -3.00
N ASP A 23 5.16 3.44 -3.40
CA ASP A 23 4.66 2.23 -4.07
C ASP A 23 3.78 1.40 -3.14
N ALA A 24 4.24 1.21 -1.90
CA ALA A 24 3.50 0.51 -0.85
C ALA A 24 2.17 1.20 -0.58
N TYR A 25 2.21 2.52 -0.36
CA TYR A 25 1.04 3.33 -0.06
C TYR A 25 0.02 3.34 -1.19
N ARG A 26 0.48 3.41 -2.44
CA ARG A 26 -0.38 3.30 -3.62
C ARG A 26 -1.15 1.98 -3.62
N LYS A 27 -0.49 0.85 -3.37
CA LYS A 27 -1.16 -0.45 -3.32
C LYS A 27 -2.18 -0.53 -2.19
N ILE A 28 -1.87 0.03 -1.02
CA ILE A 28 -2.82 0.13 0.10
C ILE A 28 -4.03 0.98 -0.30
N ARG A 29 -3.83 2.17 -0.86
CA ARG A 29 -4.92 3.04 -1.34
C ARG A 29 -5.75 2.43 -2.46
N LEU A 30 -5.20 1.47 -3.21
CA LEU A 30 -5.93 0.66 -4.18
C LEU A 30 -6.70 -0.52 -3.57
N GLY A 31 -6.47 -0.85 -2.29
CA GLY A 31 -7.21 -1.87 -1.54
C GLY A 31 -6.38 -2.99 -0.92
N ALA A 32 -5.04 -2.95 -1.00
CA ALA A 32 -4.21 -3.98 -0.39
C ALA A 32 -4.29 -3.91 1.15
N HIS A 33 -4.43 -5.08 1.77
CA HIS A 33 -4.39 -5.28 3.23
C HIS A 33 -2.98 -5.58 3.71
N LEU A 34 -2.26 -6.38 2.92
CA LEU A 34 -0.88 -6.78 3.16
C LEU A 34 -0.03 -6.51 1.93
N LEU A 35 1.28 -6.39 2.12
CA LEU A 35 2.24 -6.19 1.04
C LEU A 35 3.31 -7.28 1.08
N GLN A 36 3.61 -7.86 -0.07
CA GLN A 36 4.70 -8.82 -0.23
C GLN A 36 5.88 -8.13 -0.92
N LEU A 37 7.02 -8.10 -0.23
CA LEU A 37 8.28 -7.63 -0.79
C LEU A 37 9.17 -8.83 -1.13
N VAL A 38 9.69 -8.87 -2.36
CA VAL A 38 10.68 -9.86 -2.79
C VAL A 38 11.81 -9.13 -3.51
N THR A 39 11.54 -8.72 -4.76
CA THR A 39 12.49 -8.00 -5.61
C THR A 39 13.02 -6.73 -4.93
N GLY A 40 12.15 -5.97 -4.27
CA GLY A 40 12.55 -4.78 -3.51
C GLY A 40 13.62 -5.08 -2.46
N MET A 41 13.46 -6.15 -1.68
CA MET A 41 14.46 -6.54 -0.66
C MET A 41 15.75 -7.07 -1.28
N ILE A 42 15.66 -7.81 -2.39
CA ILE A 42 16.85 -8.36 -3.07
C ILE A 42 17.73 -7.22 -3.61
N PHE A 43 17.12 -6.21 -4.23
CA PHE A 43 17.87 -5.14 -4.89
C PHE A 43 18.21 -3.95 -3.98
N GLN A 44 17.34 -3.62 -3.02
CA GLN A 44 17.53 -2.48 -2.11
C GLN A 44 18.11 -2.91 -0.75
N GLY A 45 18.21 -4.21 -0.47
CA GLY A 45 18.56 -4.74 0.83
C GLY A 45 17.41 -4.72 1.84
N PRO A 46 17.57 -5.38 3.00
CA PRO A 46 16.51 -5.53 4.00
C PRO A 46 16.07 -4.21 4.65
N GLN A 47 16.92 -3.17 4.64
CA GLN A 47 16.64 -1.84 5.18
C GLN A 47 15.43 -1.16 4.53
N VAL A 48 15.07 -1.57 3.30
CA VAL A 48 13.91 -1.04 2.57
C VAL A 48 12.61 -1.18 3.37
N ILE A 49 12.50 -2.22 4.22
CA ILE A 49 11.34 -2.44 5.08
C ILE A 49 11.16 -1.28 6.06
N SER A 50 12.24 -0.89 6.75
CA SER A 50 12.22 0.21 7.71
C SER A 50 11.98 1.56 7.01
N GLN A 51 12.60 1.77 5.85
CA GLN A 51 12.39 2.97 5.04
C GLN A 51 10.94 3.11 4.58
N ILE A 52 10.32 2.01 4.16
CA ILE A 52 8.90 1.97 3.78
C ILE A 52 8.02 2.28 4.99
N HIS A 53 8.29 1.68 6.15
CA HIS A 53 7.52 1.92 7.37
C HIS A 53 7.50 3.40 7.76
N THR A 54 8.66 4.02 7.91
CA THR A 54 8.78 5.45 8.25
C THR A 54 8.16 6.34 7.16
N GLY A 55 8.33 5.97 5.88
CA GLY A 55 7.71 6.69 4.79
C GLY A 55 6.18 6.61 4.80
N LEU A 56 5.61 5.46 5.17
CA LEU A 56 4.17 5.27 5.31
C LEU A 56 3.60 6.14 6.43
N GLU A 57 4.26 6.22 7.59
CA GLU A 57 3.84 7.12 8.68
C GLU A 57 3.73 8.57 8.20
N ARG A 58 4.74 9.04 7.47
CA ARG A 58 4.75 10.39 6.88
C ARG A 58 3.64 10.58 5.85
N LEU A 59 3.39 9.60 4.98
CA LEU A 59 2.36 9.67 3.95
C LEU A 59 0.94 9.66 4.55
N LEU A 60 0.73 8.86 5.60
CA LEU A 60 -0.52 8.86 6.36
C LEU A 60 -0.77 10.21 7.03
N ALA A 61 0.23 10.74 7.73
CA ALA A 61 0.13 12.05 8.38
C ALA A 61 -0.14 13.18 7.37
N ARG A 62 0.53 13.15 6.21
CA ARG A 62 0.30 14.09 5.11
C ARG A 62 -1.16 14.08 4.64
N ASP A 63 -1.75 12.89 4.55
CA ASP A 63 -3.12 12.71 4.06
C ASP A 63 -4.18 12.80 5.19
N GLY A 64 -3.76 13.08 6.42
CA GLY A 64 -4.64 13.24 7.58
C GLY A 64 -5.18 11.93 8.15
N TYR A 65 -4.55 10.80 7.85
CA TYR A 65 -4.95 9.48 8.35
C TYR A 65 -4.14 9.08 9.58
N THR A 66 -4.80 8.39 10.51
CA THR A 66 -4.17 7.84 11.71
C THR A 66 -3.81 6.36 11.58
N SER A 67 -4.35 5.69 10.55
CA SER A 67 -4.11 4.27 10.30
C SER A 67 -4.15 3.90 8.81
N LEU A 68 -3.48 2.80 8.45
CA LEU A 68 -3.53 2.24 7.10
C LEU A 68 -4.95 1.82 6.67
N ALA A 69 -5.80 1.44 7.63
CA ALA A 69 -7.18 1.07 7.37
C ALA A 69 -8.00 2.26 6.84
N GLU A 70 -7.74 3.47 7.32
CA GLU A 70 -8.40 4.68 6.84
C GLU A 70 -7.97 5.05 5.41
N ALA A 71 -6.73 4.75 5.04
CA ALA A 71 -6.19 5.01 3.71
C ALA A 71 -6.56 3.93 2.67
N ARG A 72 -6.86 2.70 3.12
CA ARG A 72 -7.11 1.56 2.24
C ARG A 72 -8.30 1.81 1.32
N GLY A 73 -8.12 1.53 0.03
CA GLY A 73 -9.20 1.60 -0.96
C GLY A 73 -9.67 3.00 -1.37
N ARG A 74 -9.06 4.08 -0.86
CA ARG A 74 -9.45 5.46 -1.18
C ARG A 74 -9.35 5.82 -2.66
N ASP A 75 -8.46 5.16 -3.39
CA ASP A 75 -8.27 5.37 -4.82
C ASP A 75 -8.97 4.30 -5.67
N ALA A 76 -9.57 3.28 -5.04
CA ALA A 76 -10.23 2.20 -5.76
C ALA A 76 -11.39 2.72 -6.64
N GLN A 77 -12.03 3.82 -6.25
CA GLN A 77 -13.16 4.46 -6.95
C GLN A 77 -12.72 5.38 -8.11
N MET A 78 -11.47 5.86 -8.16
CA MET A 78 -11.04 6.89 -9.12
C MET A 78 -10.68 6.36 -10.52
N LEU A 79 -10.44 5.05 -10.68
CA LEU A 79 -9.99 4.42 -11.94
C LEU A 79 -11.10 4.20 -13.00
N GLN A 80 -12.05 5.12 -13.15
CA GLN A 80 -13.11 5.07 -14.18
C GLN A 80 -13.26 6.38 -14.99
N ARG A 81 -12.33 7.32 -14.84
CA ARG A 81 -12.24 8.50 -15.71
C ARG A 81 -11.20 8.28 -16.81
#